data_AF-A0A5P9HPW4-F1
#
_entry.id   AF-A0A5P9HPW4-F1
#
_cell.length_a   1.000
_cell.length_b   1.000
_cell.length_c   1.000
_cell.angle_alpha   90.00
_cell.angle_beta   90.00
_cell.angle_gamma   90.00
#
_symmetry.space_group_name_H-M   'P 1'
#
loop_
_entity.id
_entity.type
_entity.pdbx_description
1 polymer ?
#
loop_
_entity_poly.entity_id
_entity_poly.type
_entity_poly.pdbx_seq_one_letter_code
_entity_poly.pdbx_strand_id
1 'polypeptide(L)'
;MKTKLIMVLSLVLMVTSFSTTGKVYGNNEITYGHCEMTIPMTNVGFENSVNATNHCEEVIWGYFGAGEFHLSGAYSGVVEYSGQQFTISNPFSPNIHEILTVYLEDTKGEEVKGAIRLSGSTRLDTALAVSKQAFAEGLPHPEKSIILARSDNPADALAASSLSGVKMAPILLTKSSSIDQSVLNEIKRLNPKKIYMLGGNSAISSSIEKKLETLGYDTHRIAGNTRYETAAKINDISMSVSKSVTNAIIANGLTIADALAASASAALTGTPIYLAKKDTMPIDLPKNIKTVDVYGGTAVISESVTKKLEKQGIKVNRVSGANRYETSVKAAEKITAAIPKVILVRGNSTSSTKADYPDAVVASSLASRFGAQILLVHPTKVNEQVKKHLQKHQGRVYVLGGQNAIPDDMLNLLGVGGNE
;
A
#
# COMPACT_ATOMS: atom_id res chain seq x y z
N MET A 1 -33.81 3.67 2.80
CA MET A 1 -32.44 3.14 2.89
C MET A 1 -31.48 4.31 2.86
N LYS A 2 -30.68 4.52 3.90
CA LYS A 2 -29.65 5.58 3.93
C LYS A 2 -28.31 4.91 3.62
N THR A 3 -27.75 5.14 2.44
CA THR A 3 -26.37 4.79 2.16
C THR A 3 -25.50 5.92 2.72
N LYS A 4 -24.54 5.62 3.62
CA LYS A 4 -23.51 6.60 3.96
C LYS A 4 -22.33 6.32 3.03
N LEU A 5 -21.73 7.40 2.53
CA LEU A 5 -20.37 7.35 2.05
C LEU A 5 -19.49 7.81 3.21
N ILE A 6 -18.59 6.95 3.66
CA ILE A 6 -17.50 7.36 4.54
C ILE A 6 -16.33 7.72 3.64
N MET A 7 -15.90 8.97 3.74
CA MET A 7 -14.67 9.42 3.11
C MET A 7 -13.57 9.42 4.15
N VAL A 8 -12.58 8.54 3.96
CA VAL A 8 -11.37 8.55 4.77
C VAL A 8 -10.35 9.45 4.09
N LEU A 9 -10.12 10.61 4.71
CA LEU A 9 -9.02 11.51 4.36
C LEU A 9 -7.78 11.08 5.17
N SER A 10 -6.72 10.63 4.50
CA SER A 10 -5.39 10.54 5.11
C SER A 10 -4.58 11.74 4.68
N LEU A 11 -4.47 12.75 5.55
CA LEU A 11 -3.68 13.95 5.32
C LEU A 11 -2.37 13.84 6.11
N VAL A 12 -1.23 13.93 5.42
CA VAL A 12 0.10 13.94 6.05
C VAL A 12 0.53 15.39 6.23
N LEU A 13 0.01 16.04 7.27
CA LEU A 13 0.37 17.43 7.62
C LEU A 13 1.78 17.49 8.22
N MET A 14 2.70 18.22 7.57
CA MET A 14 3.94 18.68 8.21
C MET A 14 3.74 20.09 8.78
N VAL A 15 3.30 20.19 10.04
CA VAL A 15 3.27 21.48 10.73
C VAL A 15 4.71 21.88 11.10
N THR A 16 5.24 22.91 10.45
CA THR A 16 6.38 23.65 10.99
C THR A 16 5.83 24.85 11.75
N SER A 17 6.22 24.96 13.02
CA SER A 17 5.69 25.92 13.99
C SER A 17 5.66 27.36 13.45
N PHE A 18 4.50 28.02 13.54
CA PHE A 18 4.42 29.48 13.62
C PHE A 18 3.50 29.88 14.77
N SER A 19 3.98 30.80 15.61
CA SER A 19 3.21 31.38 16.70
C SER A 19 2.38 32.56 16.20
N THR A 20 1.09 32.54 16.50
CA THR A 20 0.38 33.73 17.01
C THR A 20 -0.67 33.27 18.01
N THR A 21 -0.35 33.47 19.29
CA THR A 21 -1.24 33.58 20.46
C THR A 21 -2.37 32.57 20.63
N GLY A 22 -2.11 31.50 21.41
CA GLY A 22 -3.18 30.70 22.01
C GLY A 22 -2.81 29.30 22.52
N LYS A 23 -1.94 29.21 23.55
CA LYS A 23 -1.57 28.02 24.35
C LYS A 23 -0.81 26.87 23.64
N VAL A 24 0.44 26.74 24.07
CA VAL A 24 1.39 25.66 23.79
C VAL A 24 1.00 24.39 24.56
N TYR A 25 0.94 23.25 23.88
CA TYR A 25 1.35 21.96 24.44
C TYR A 25 2.50 21.42 23.57
N GLY A 26 3.65 21.21 24.19
CA GLY A 26 4.86 20.74 23.53
C GLY A 26 4.81 19.25 23.25
N ASN A 27 5.13 18.89 22.01
CA ASN A 27 6.02 17.81 21.57
C ASN A 27 5.96 17.77 20.04
N ASN A 28 7.11 17.74 19.35
CA ASN A 28 7.20 17.65 17.89
C ASN A 28 6.83 16.24 17.39
N GLU A 29 5.56 15.86 17.57
CA GLU A 29 4.92 14.71 16.97
C GLU A 29 4.53 15.03 15.53
N ILE A 30 4.78 14.08 14.62
CA ILE A 30 4.14 14.10 13.31
C ILE A 30 2.73 13.62 13.59
N THR A 31 1.77 14.53 13.66
CA THR A 31 0.36 14.18 13.78
C THR A 31 -0.14 13.75 12.42
N TYR A 32 -0.46 12.47 12.28
CA TYR A 32 -1.28 11.99 11.17
C TYR A 32 -2.69 12.54 11.39
N GLY A 33 -3.14 13.46 10.53
CA GLY A 33 -4.49 13.99 10.56
C GLY A 33 -5.44 13.02 9.86
N HIS A 34 -6.45 12.52 10.58
CA HIS A 34 -7.55 11.76 9.99
C HIS A 34 -8.79 12.65 9.99
N CYS A 35 -9.30 12.97 8.80
CA CYS A 35 -10.54 13.71 8.63
C CYS A 35 -11.58 12.76 8.04
N GLU A 36 -12.62 12.47 8.82
CA GLU A 36 -13.75 11.65 8.40
C GLU A 36 -14.88 12.58 7.92
N MET A 37 -15.32 12.41 6.67
CA MET A 37 -16.52 13.07 6.18
C MET A 37 -17.61 12.01 6.00
N THR A 38 -18.71 12.15 6.73
CA THR A 38 -19.93 11.37 6.51
C THR A 38 -20.90 12.20 5.68
N ILE A 39 -21.19 11.78 4.45
CA ILE A 39 -22.13 12.49 3.58
C ILE A 39 -23.42 11.66 3.47
N PRO A 40 -24.56 12.19 3.96
CA PRO A 40 -25.83 11.51 3.79
C PRO A 40 -26.29 11.59 2.32
N MET A 41 -26.56 10.43 1.70
CA MET A 41 -27.26 10.39 0.41
C MET A 41 -28.76 10.71 0.62
N THR A 42 -29.11 11.98 0.75
CA THR A 42 -30.51 12.44 0.67
C THR A 42 -30.65 13.52 -0.39
N ASN A 43 -31.47 13.21 -1.40
CA ASN A 43 -31.91 14.00 -2.56
C ASN A 43 -31.18 15.31 -2.89
N VAL A 44 -30.56 15.28 -4.07
CA VAL A 44 -30.29 16.36 -5.03
C VAL A 44 -30.91 17.71 -4.63
N GLY A 45 -30.14 18.47 -3.86
CA GLY A 45 -30.46 19.82 -3.42
C GLY A 45 -29.16 20.43 -2.92
N PHE A 46 -28.79 21.58 -3.48
CA PHE A 46 -27.59 22.33 -3.13
C PHE A 46 -27.67 22.87 -1.70
N GLU A 47 -27.53 22.02 -0.69
CA GLU A 47 -27.39 22.40 0.72
C GLU A 47 -27.05 21.15 1.55
N ASN A 48 -25.83 20.63 1.42
CA ASN A 48 -25.31 19.61 2.34
C ASN A 48 -23.86 19.96 2.69
N SER A 49 -23.70 20.96 3.57
CA SER A 49 -22.42 21.25 4.21
C SER A 49 -22.07 20.13 5.19
N VAL A 50 -20.93 19.45 4.98
CA VAL A 50 -20.36 18.54 5.98
C VAL A 50 -19.04 19.14 6.46
N ASN A 51 -19.04 19.65 7.69
CA ASN A 51 -17.82 20.05 8.37
C ASN A 51 -17.11 18.79 8.87
N ALA A 52 -15.95 18.45 8.30
CA ALA A 52 -15.02 17.55 8.97
C ALA A 52 -14.22 18.36 10.00
N THR A 53 -14.51 18.15 11.28
CA THR A 53 -13.61 18.57 12.37
C THR A 53 -12.99 17.34 13.00
N ASN A 54 -11.74 17.05 12.62
CA ASN A 54 -10.65 16.86 13.58
C ASN A 54 -9.28 16.94 12.87
N HIS A 55 -8.36 17.78 13.38
CA HIS A 55 -6.96 17.99 12.95
C HIS A 55 -6.67 18.57 11.55
N CYS A 56 -7.64 18.71 10.64
CA CYS A 56 -7.50 19.58 9.47
C CYS A 56 -7.78 21.04 9.91
N GLU A 57 -6.74 21.88 10.08
CA GLU A 57 -6.91 23.32 10.36
C GLU A 57 -7.54 24.09 9.17
N GLU A 58 -7.78 23.43 8.03
CA GLU A 58 -8.48 23.93 6.85
C GLU A 58 -9.74 23.11 6.54
N VAL A 59 -10.81 23.79 6.12
CA VAL A 59 -12.10 23.17 5.78
C VAL A 59 -12.04 22.59 4.35
N ILE A 60 -12.14 21.27 4.23
CA ILE A 60 -12.30 20.57 2.93
C ILE A 60 -13.80 20.48 2.63
N TRP A 61 -14.24 21.02 1.48
CA TRP A 61 -15.63 20.90 1.05
C TRP A 61 -15.80 19.74 0.08
N GLY A 62 -16.96 19.10 0.12
CA GLY A 62 -17.29 18.02 -0.81
C GLY A 62 -18.79 17.89 -1.04
N TYR A 63 -19.21 17.58 -2.27
CA TYR A 63 -20.61 17.35 -2.61
C TYR A 63 -20.77 16.29 -3.69
N PHE A 64 -21.92 15.61 -3.75
CA PHE A 64 -22.26 14.72 -4.85
C PHE A 64 -22.99 15.48 -5.96
N GLY A 65 -22.50 15.36 -7.19
CA GLY A 65 -23.08 15.98 -8.38
C GLY A 65 -22.94 15.04 -9.59
N ALA A 66 -24.02 14.82 -10.33
CA ALA A 66 -24.05 13.96 -11.53
C ALA A 66 -23.57 12.51 -11.32
N GLY A 67 -23.73 11.96 -10.11
CA GLY A 67 -23.26 10.59 -9.77
C GLY A 67 -21.80 10.51 -9.35
N GLU A 68 -21.09 11.64 -9.32
CA GLU A 68 -19.69 11.73 -8.92
C GLU A 68 -19.57 12.55 -7.63
N PHE A 69 -18.47 12.33 -6.89
CA PHE A 69 -18.17 13.12 -5.71
C PHE A 69 -17.17 14.22 -6.05
N HIS A 70 -17.52 15.47 -5.77
CA HIS A 70 -16.74 16.66 -6.08
C HIS A 70 -16.14 17.23 -4.79
N LEU A 71 -14.83 17.40 -4.73
CA LEU A 71 -14.13 18.19 -3.72
C LEU A 71 -14.12 19.67 -4.14
N SER A 72 -14.30 20.58 -3.20
CA SER A 72 -14.33 22.03 -3.40
C SER A 72 -13.58 22.77 -2.27
N GLY A 73 -13.14 24.02 -2.52
CA GLY A 73 -12.36 24.84 -1.59
C GLY A 73 -10.89 25.01 -2.02
N ALA A 74 -9.94 24.94 -1.08
CA ALA A 74 -8.50 24.88 -1.37
C ALA A 74 -8.10 23.62 -2.18
N TYR A 75 -9.06 22.70 -2.35
CA TYR A 75 -8.96 21.42 -3.03
C TYR A 75 -10.07 21.39 -4.08
N SER A 76 -9.77 21.03 -5.32
CA SER A 76 -10.80 20.84 -6.34
C SER A 76 -10.50 19.60 -7.17
N GLY A 77 -11.51 18.77 -7.37
CA GLY A 77 -11.36 17.53 -8.13
C GLY A 77 -12.55 16.60 -7.95
N VAL A 78 -12.73 15.71 -8.91
CA VAL A 78 -13.77 14.68 -8.87
C VAL A 78 -13.14 13.38 -8.36
N VAL A 79 -13.74 12.81 -7.31
CA VAL A 79 -13.41 11.47 -6.82
C VAL A 79 -14.26 10.46 -7.60
N GLU A 80 -13.60 9.78 -8.52
CA GLU A 80 -14.20 8.79 -9.42
C GLU A 80 -14.10 7.37 -8.85
N TYR A 81 -13.13 7.11 -7.95
CA TYR A 81 -12.89 5.76 -7.42
C TYR A 81 -12.21 5.75 -6.03
N SER A 82 -12.29 4.58 -5.36
CA SER A 82 -11.63 4.35 -4.06
C SER A 82 -10.10 4.20 -4.21
N GLY A 83 -9.34 4.86 -3.34
CA GLY A 83 -7.88 4.96 -3.40
C GLY A 83 -7.36 6.07 -4.31
N GLN A 84 -8.20 7.02 -4.72
CA GLN A 84 -7.78 8.12 -5.60
C GLN A 84 -6.86 9.10 -4.88
N GLN A 85 -5.71 9.38 -5.48
CA GLN A 85 -4.72 10.30 -4.95
C GLN A 85 -4.82 11.68 -5.61
N PHE A 86 -4.80 12.73 -4.80
CA PHE A 86 -4.73 14.12 -5.21
C PHE A 86 -3.44 14.74 -4.66
N THR A 87 -2.70 15.43 -5.52
CA THR A 87 -1.56 16.26 -5.09
C THR A 87 -2.10 17.59 -4.59
N ILE A 88 -2.02 17.82 -3.29
CA ILE A 88 -2.39 19.09 -2.65
C ILE A 88 -1.19 20.03 -2.75
N SER A 89 -1.41 21.31 -3.06
CA SER A 89 -0.37 22.35 -2.93
C SER A 89 -0.75 23.27 -1.78
N ASN A 90 0.14 23.46 -0.80
CA ASN A 90 -0.15 24.35 0.33
C ASN A 90 -0.22 25.81 -0.19
N PRO A 91 -1.35 26.53 -0.01
CA PRO A 91 -1.51 27.90 -0.53
C PRO A 91 -0.53 28.91 0.11
N PHE A 92 -0.03 28.63 1.31
CA PHE A 92 0.97 29.43 2.02
C PHE A 92 2.41 28.93 1.79
N SER A 93 2.58 27.77 1.15
CA SER A 93 3.89 27.19 0.81
C SER A 93 3.76 26.37 -0.48
N PRO A 94 3.70 27.02 -1.65
CA PRO A 94 3.36 26.36 -2.93
C PRO A 94 4.36 25.29 -3.39
N ASN A 95 5.50 25.17 -2.73
CA ASN A 95 6.52 24.13 -2.97
C ASN A 95 6.34 22.87 -2.09
N ILE A 96 5.37 22.88 -1.17
CA ILE A 96 5.02 21.74 -0.33
C ILE A 96 3.76 21.11 -0.91
N HIS A 97 3.93 19.89 -1.40
CA HIS A 97 2.86 19.07 -1.93
C HIS A 97 2.54 17.90 -1.01
N GLU A 98 1.28 17.75 -0.62
CA GLU A 98 0.81 16.60 0.17
C GLU A 98 0.04 15.64 -0.75
N ILE A 99 0.06 14.34 -0.43
CA ILE A 99 -0.77 13.35 -1.15
C ILE A 99 -2.00 13.11 -0.30
N LEU A 100 -3.15 13.50 -0.84
CA LEU A 100 -4.44 13.11 -0.30
C LEU A 100 -4.92 11.85 -1.01
N THR A 101 -5.08 10.75 -0.27
CA THR A 101 -5.75 9.56 -0.79
C THR A 101 -7.19 9.50 -0.27
N VAL A 102 -8.16 9.39 -1.20
CA VAL A 102 -9.58 9.29 -0.90
C VAL A 102 -10.06 7.86 -1.08
N TYR A 103 -10.62 7.27 -0.02
CA TYR A 103 -11.29 5.98 -0.07
C TYR A 103 -12.80 6.15 -0.05
N LEU A 104 -13.46 5.54 -1.03
CA LEU A 104 -14.90 5.40 -1.08
C LEU A 104 -15.28 4.09 -0.38
N GLU A 105 -16.13 4.19 0.65
CA GLU A 105 -16.75 3.05 1.32
C GLU A 105 -18.26 3.05 1.08
N ASP A 106 -18.80 1.92 0.61
CA ASP A 106 -20.24 1.66 0.60
C ASP A 106 -20.64 1.15 2.00
N THR A 107 -21.31 1.99 2.79
CA THR A 107 -21.78 1.58 4.12
C THR A 107 -23.18 0.95 4.10
N LYS A 108 -23.55 0.20 3.05
CA LYS A 108 -24.63 -0.77 3.22
C LYS A 108 -24.21 -1.70 4.37
N GLY A 109 -24.78 -1.44 5.54
CA GLY A 109 -24.49 -2.10 6.81
C GLY A 109 -24.99 -3.53 6.80
N GLU A 110 -24.45 -4.35 5.91
CA GLU A 110 -24.46 -5.78 6.06
C GLU A 110 -23.18 -6.13 6.83
N GLU A 111 -23.38 -6.66 8.04
CA GLU A 111 -22.35 -7.36 8.79
C GLU A 111 -21.93 -8.56 7.95
N VAL A 112 -20.96 -8.37 7.05
CA VAL A 112 -20.60 -9.47 6.16
C VAL A 112 -19.65 -10.39 6.89
N LYS A 113 -20.25 -11.38 7.54
CA LYS A 113 -19.55 -12.46 8.22
C LYS A 113 -18.70 -13.23 7.22
N GLY A 114 -17.49 -13.58 7.66
CA GLY A 114 -16.54 -14.36 6.89
C GLY A 114 -15.59 -13.54 6.01
N ALA A 115 -14.36 -14.03 5.91
CA ALA A 115 -13.34 -13.45 5.05
C ALA A 115 -13.53 -13.83 3.58
N ILE A 116 -13.26 -12.89 2.67
CA ILE A 116 -13.28 -13.15 1.21
C ILE A 116 -11.91 -13.72 0.81
N ARG A 117 -11.89 -14.97 0.34
CA ARG A 117 -10.67 -15.60 -0.16
C ARG A 117 -10.41 -15.24 -1.63
N LEU A 118 -9.24 -14.66 -1.89
CA LEU A 118 -8.71 -14.42 -3.23
C LEU A 118 -7.53 -15.36 -3.45
N SER A 119 -7.72 -16.38 -4.30
CA SER A 119 -6.73 -17.43 -4.49
C SER A 119 -6.90 -18.14 -5.83
N GLY A 120 -5.88 -18.90 -6.22
CA GLY A 120 -6.04 -19.98 -7.18
C GLY A 120 -5.03 -21.10 -6.93
N SER A 121 -4.89 -22.00 -7.89
CA SER A 121 -4.02 -23.17 -7.77
C SER A 121 -2.54 -22.81 -7.65
N THR A 122 -2.15 -21.66 -8.19
CA THR A 122 -0.79 -21.14 -8.14
C THR A 122 -0.76 -19.69 -7.65
N ARG A 123 0.43 -19.20 -7.31
CA ARG A 123 0.63 -17.77 -6.96
C ARG A 123 0.32 -16.82 -8.10
N LEU A 124 0.45 -17.28 -9.36
CA LEU A 124 0.03 -16.51 -10.53
C LEU A 124 -1.49 -16.34 -10.46
N ASP A 125 -2.22 -17.43 -10.23
CA ASP A 125 -3.68 -17.39 -10.14
C ASP A 125 -4.18 -16.53 -8.97
N THR A 126 -3.50 -16.56 -7.80
CA THR A 126 -3.78 -15.62 -6.71
C THR A 126 -3.58 -14.17 -7.15
N ALA A 127 -2.50 -13.85 -7.87
CA ALA A 127 -2.27 -12.51 -8.42
C ALA A 127 -3.39 -12.08 -9.39
N LEU A 128 -3.87 -13.00 -10.22
CA LEU A 128 -5.00 -12.75 -11.13
C LEU A 128 -6.30 -12.51 -10.36
N ALA A 129 -6.56 -13.27 -9.28
CA ALA A 129 -7.73 -13.07 -8.43
C ALA A 129 -7.70 -11.70 -7.74
N VAL A 130 -6.54 -11.29 -7.22
CA VAL A 130 -6.33 -9.95 -6.65
C VAL A 130 -6.56 -8.86 -7.69
N SER A 131 -5.99 -9.01 -8.89
CA SER A 131 -6.17 -8.05 -9.99
C SER A 131 -7.64 -7.88 -10.36
N LYS A 132 -8.38 -8.97 -10.54
CA LYS A 132 -9.82 -8.93 -10.85
C LYS A 132 -10.64 -8.27 -9.76
N GLN A 133 -10.29 -8.49 -8.49
CA GLN A 133 -10.98 -7.88 -7.36
C GLN A 133 -10.70 -6.38 -7.23
N ALA A 134 -9.43 -5.98 -7.34
CA ALA A 134 -8.98 -4.61 -7.09
C ALA A 134 -9.17 -3.68 -8.31
N PHE A 135 -9.21 -4.25 -9.51
CA PHE A 135 -9.29 -3.57 -10.81
C PHE A 135 -10.41 -4.16 -11.68
N ALA A 136 -11.56 -4.44 -11.07
CA ALA A 136 -12.77 -4.86 -11.78
C ALA A 136 -13.18 -3.82 -12.83
N GLU A 137 -13.18 -2.55 -12.44
CA GLU A 137 -13.51 -1.38 -13.28
C GLU A 137 -12.33 -0.90 -14.16
N GLY A 138 -11.24 -1.68 -14.23
CA GLY A 138 -10.05 -1.34 -15.01
C GLY A 138 -9.00 -0.53 -14.25
N LEU A 139 -8.08 0.08 -15.01
CA LEU A 139 -6.92 0.82 -14.50
C LEU A 139 -7.26 2.31 -14.31
N PRO A 140 -7.31 2.81 -13.06
CA PRO A 140 -7.84 4.13 -12.77
C PRO A 140 -6.84 5.27 -13.01
N HIS A 141 -5.54 5.01 -12.91
CA HIS A 141 -4.52 6.03 -13.14
C HIS A 141 -4.45 6.39 -14.64
N PRO A 142 -4.29 7.68 -15.02
CA PRO A 142 -4.27 8.12 -16.43
C PRO A 142 -3.23 7.42 -17.32
N GLU A 143 -2.07 7.06 -16.74
CA GLU A 143 -1.01 6.29 -17.42
C GLU A 143 -1.46 4.87 -17.78
N LYS A 144 -2.48 4.31 -17.11
CA LYS A 144 -3.00 2.94 -17.29
C LYS A 144 -1.88 1.91 -17.34
N SER A 145 -1.19 1.73 -16.21
CA SER A 145 -0.05 0.82 -16.12
C SER A 145 -0.34 -0.45 -15.33
N ILE A 146 0.42 -1.51 -15.61
CA ILE A 146 0.57 -2.68 -14.71
C ILE A 146 2.03 -2.86 -14.33
N ILE A 147 2.27 -3.56 -13.23
CA ILE A 147 3.61 -3.95 -12.77
C ILE A 147 3.76 -5.46 -12.98
N LEU A 148 4.80 -5.88 -13.69
CA LEU A 148 5.12 -7.28 -13.92
C LEU A 148 6.37 -7.66 -13.12
N ALA A 149 6.24 -8.66 -12.26
CA ALA A 149 7.33 -9.19 -11.46
C ALA A 149 7.48 -10.71 -11.65
N ARG A 150 8.69 -11.23 -11.39
CA ARG A 150 8.90 -12.68 -11.38
C ARG A 150 8.24 -13.33 -10.17
N SER A 151 7.69 -14.52 -10.37
CA SER A 151 6.86 -15.19 -9.38
C SER A 151 7.65 -15.93 -8.31
N ASP A 152 8.84 -16.45 -8.62
CA ASP A 152 9.59 -17.44 -7.82
C ASP A 152 10.69 -16.86 -6.90
N ASN A 153 11.10 -15.61 -7.15
CA ASN A 153 12.07 -14.86 -6.35
C ASN A 153 11.81 -13.35 -6.49
N PRO A 154 10.86 -12.79 -5.71
CA PRO A 154 10.42 -11.41 -5.88
C PRO A 154 11.37 -10.37 -5.27
N ALA A 155 12.69 -10.62 -5.30
CA ALA A 155 13.70 -9.72 -4.71
C ALA A 155 13.63 -8.30 -5.29
N ASP A 156 13.38 -8.19 -6.59
CA ASP A 156 13.25 -6.92 -7.31
C ASP A 156 11.89 -6.25 -7.12
N ALA A 157 10.90 -6.97 -6.56
CA ALA A 157 9.55 -6.46 -6.33
C ALA A 157 9.30 -6.01 -4.89
N LEU A 158 10.27 -6.12 -3.98
CA LEU A 158 10.09 -5.75 -2.57
C LEU A 158 9.74 -4.28 -2.35
N ALA A 159 10.17 -3.39 -3.25
CA ALA A 159 9.83 -1.97 -3.22
C ALA A 159 8.62 -1.60 -4.12
N ALA A 160 8.05 -2.58 -4.83
CA ALA A 160 7.00 -2.35 -5.83
C ALA A 160 5.71 -1.81 -5.22
N SER A 161 5.48 -1.98 -3.92
CA SER A 161 4.29 -1.49 -3.22
C SER A 161 4.12 0.02 -3.38
N SER A 162 5.21 0.80 -3.30
CA SER A 162 5.17 2.26 -3.52
C SER A 162 4.72 2.60 -4.95
N LEU A 163 5.29 1.92 -5.94
CA LEU A 163 4.95 2.12 -7.36
C LEU A 163 3.51 1.68 -7.67
N SER A 164 3.08 0.56 -7.08
CA SER A 164 1.70 0.03 -7.19
C SER A 164 0.69 1.03 -6.64
N GLY A 165 1.00 1.68 -5.51
CA GLY A 165 0.21 2.75 -4.93
C GLY A 165 0.12 3.98 -5.83
N VAL A 166 1.28 4.56 -6.14
CA VAL A 166 1.40 5.82 -6.91
C VAL A 166 0.80 5.69 -8.31
N LYS A 167 1.01 4.55 -8.98
CA LYS A 167 0.47 4.29 -10.32
C LYS A 167 -0.90 3.63 -10.29
N MET A 168 -1.44 3.33 -9.10
CA MET A 168 -2.67 2.55 -8.89
C MET A 168 -2.73 1.37 -9.86
N ALA A 169 -1.69 0.55 -9.80
CA ALA A 169 -1.39 -0.48 -10.79
C ALA A 169 -1.35 -1.85 -10.12
N PRO A 170 -1.98 -2.90 -10.70
CA PRO A 170 -1.85 -4.26 -10.19
C PRO A 170 -0.43 -4.78 -10.40
N ILE A 171 0.03 -5.57 -9.44
CA ILE A 171 1.24 -6.39 -9.57
C ILE A 171 0.80 -7.76 -10.10
N LEU A 172 1.16 -8.05 -11.34
CA LEU A 172 1.02 -9.37 -11.97
C LEU A 172 2.34 -10.14 -11.88
N LEU A 173 2.23 -11.47 -11.89
CA LEU A 173 3.38 -12.37 -11.76
C LEU A 173 3.62 -13.17 -13.04
N THR A 174 4.89 -13.38 -13.38
CA THR A 174 5.32 -14.22 -14.51
C THR A 174 6.40 -15.21 -14.08
N LYS A 175 6.62 -16.28 -14.85
CA LYS A 175 7.85 -17.08 -14.75
C LYS A 175 9.00 -16.28 -15.37
N SER A 176 10.24 -16.65 -15.06
CA SER A 176 11.42 -15.90 -15.50
C SER A 176 11.65 -15.93 -17.01
N SER A 177 11.31 -17.03 -17.67
CA SER A 177 11.56 -17.27 -19.10
C SER A 177 10.30 -17.45 -19.95
N SER A 178 9.12 -17.51 -19.33
CA SER A 178 7.84 -17.63 -20.00
C SER A 178 6.75 -16.85 -19.29
N ILE A 179 5.76 -16.39 -20.05
CA ILE A 179 4.55 -15.74 -19.54
C ILE A 179 3.35 -16.63 -19.84
N ASP A 180 2.61 -16.98 -18.79
CA ASP A 180 1.47 -17.88 -18.89
C ASP A 180 0.30 -17.20 -19.62
N GLN A 181 -0.48 -17.99 -20.35
CA GLN A 181 -1.60 -17.45 -21.12
C GLN A 181 -2.65 -16.77 -20.23
N SER A 182 -2.85 -17.25 -19.01
CA SER A 182 -3.75 -16.62 -18.03
C SER A 182 -3.31 -15.20 -17.66
N VAL A 183 -2.00 -14.96 -17.56
CA VAL A 183 -1.43 -13.63 -17.30
C VAL A 183 -1.60 -12.72 -18.52
N LEU A 184 -1.37 -13.22 -19.73
CA LEU A 184 -1.62 -12.46 -20.96
C LEU A 184 -3.10 -12.07 -21.11
N ASN A 185 -4.01 -12.97 -20.76
CA ASN A 185 -5.44 -12.70 -20.80
C ASN A 185 -5.83 -11.59 -19.81
N GLU A 186 -5.21 -11.58 -18.62
CA GLU A 186 -5.45 -10.52 -17.64
C GLU A 186 -4.84 -9.18 -18.06
N ILE A 187 -3.64 -9.17 -18.65
CA ILE A 187 -3.07 -7.96 -19.27
C ILE A 187 -4.03 -7.43 -20.34
N LYS A 188 -4.57 -8.30 -21.19
CA LYS A 188 -5.57 -7.91 -22.20
C LYS A 188 -6.86 -7.35 -21.58
N ARG A 189 -7.36 -7.95 -20.49
CA ARG A 189 -8.54 -7.46 -19.75
C ARG A 189 -8.32 -6.06 -19.20
N LEU A 190 -7.16 -5.82 -18.58
CA LEU A 190 -6.79 -4.54 -18.01
C LEU A 190 -6.47 -3.48 -19.08
N ASN A 191 -6.05 -3.93 -20.27
CA ASN A 191 -5.69 -3.09 -21.41
C ASN A 191 -4.75 -1.93 -21.04
N PRO A 192 -3.57 -2.21 -20.44
CA PRO A 192 -2.65 -1.17 -20.04
C PRO A 192 -2.03 -0.49 -21.25
N LYS A 193 -1.71 0.80 -21.10
CA LYS A 193 -0.80 1.50 -22.02
C LYS A 193 0.65 1.19 -21.72
N LYS A 194 0.99 0.89 -20.46
CA LYS A 194 2.37 0.70 -20.00
C LYS A 194 2.55 -0.52 -19.09
N ILE A 195 3.65 -1.24 -19.25
CA ILE A 195 4.02 -2.40 -18.43
C ILE A 195 5.37 -2.14 -17.77
N TYR A 196 5.39 -1.95 -16.46
CA TYR A 196 6.63 -1.86 -15.68
C TYR A 196 7.18 -3.25 -15.39
N MET A 197 8.32 -3.61 -15.96
CA MET A 197 8.95 -4.93 -15.75
C MET A 197 10.04 -4.82 -14.68
N LEU A 198 9.84 -5.48 -13.53
CA LEU A 198 10.77 -5.38 -12.40
C LEU A 198 11.87 -6.44 -12.50
N GLY A 199 13.12 -5.97 -12.55
CA GLY A 199 14.33 -6.77 -12.60
C GLY A 199 14.92 -6.92 -14.00
N GLY A 200 16.20 -7.34 -14.03
CA GLY A 200 16.95 -7.52 -15.27
C GLY A 200 16.50 -8.75 -16.08
N ASN A 201 17.23 -9.07 -17.14
CA ASN A 201 16.91 -10.19 -18.04
C ASN A 201 16.94 -11.57 -17.36
N SER A 202 17.67 -11.71 -16.24
CA SER A 202 17.67 -12.93 -15.41
C SER A 202 16.42 -13.07 -14.53
N ALA A 203 15.72 -11.95 -14.28
CA ALA A 203 14.47 -11.91 -13.56
C ALA A 203 13.27 -12.14 -14.49
N ILE A 204 13.22 -11.38 -15.58
CA ILE A 204 12.21 -11.49 -16.62
C ILE A 204 12.92 -11.40 -17.96
N SER A 205 12.94 -12.50 -18.72
CA SER A 205 13.70 -12.60 -19.97
C SER A 205 13.29 -11.56 -21.00
N SER A 206 14.23 -11.22 -21.88
CA SER A 206 13.96 -10.35 -23.04
C SER A 206 12.96 -10.97 -24.02
N SER A 207 12.76 -12.29 -24.00
CA SER A 207 11.72 -12.95 -24.80
C SER A 207 10.30 -12.59 -24.33
N ILE A 208 10.08 -12.39 -23.03
CA ILE A 208 8.79 -11.94 -22.49
C ILE A 208 8.55 -10.48 -22.90
N GLU A 209 9.56 -9.62 -22.75
CA GLU A 209 9.52 -8.20 -23.15
C GLU A 209 9.13 -8.07 -24.64
N LYS A 210 9.90 -8.70 -25.53
CA LYS A 210 9.61 -8.71 -26.99
C LYS A 210 8.22 -9.25 -27.32
N LYS A 211 7.75 -10.27 -26.58
CA LYS A 211 6.40 -10.82 -26.77
C LYS A 211 5.33 -9.79 -26.41
N LEU A 212 5.50 -9.04 -25.32
CA LEU A 212 4.58 -7.98 -24.91
C LEU A 212 4.61 -6.79 -25.88
N GLU A 213 5.80 -6.38 -26.35
CA GLU A 213 5.96 -5.32 -27.36
C GLU A 213 5.29 -5.71 -28.69
N THR A 214 5.47 -6.96 -29.14
CA THR A 214 4.81 -7.48 -30.36
C THR A 214 3.27 -7.48 -30.24
N LEU A 215 2.75 -7.64 -29.02
CA LEU A 215 1.32 -7.52 -28.73
C LEU A 215 0.84 -6.06 -28.62
N GLY A 216 1.74 -5.08 -28.79
CA GLY A 216 1.42 -3.65 -28.83
C GLY A 216 1.50 -2.93 -27.49
N TYR A 217 2.10 -3.53 -26.46
CA TYR A 217 2.26 -2.88 -25.15
C TYR A 217 3.59 -2.12 -25.05
N ASP A 218 3.59 -0.92 -24.45
CA ASP A 218 4.81 -0.20 -24.07
C ASP A 218 5.42 -0.84 -22.82
N THR A 219 6.58 -1.48 -22.96
CA THR A 219 7.30 -2.11 -21.85
C THR A 219 8.41 -1.21 -21.32
N HIS A 220 8.47 -1.05 -20.00
CA HIS A 220 9.50 -0.28 -19.32
C HIS A 220 10.18 -1.10 -18.23
N ARG A 221 11.41 -1.53 -18.48
CA ARG A 221 12.19 -2.33 -17.53
C ARG A 221 12.84 -1.46 -16.45
N ILE A 222 12.57 -1.80 -15.20
CA ILE A 222 13.17 -1.18 -14.01
C ILE A 222 14.11 -2.20 -13.37
N ALA A 223 15.41 -2.01 -13.54
CA ALA A 223 16.42 -2.97 -13.07
C ALA A 223 17.73 -2.30 -12.64
N GLY A 224 18.26 -2.69 -11.49
CA GLY A 224 19.64 -2.44 -11.08
C GLY A 224 20.49 -3.71 -11.13
N ASN A 225 21.79 -3.60 -10.81
CA ASN A 225 22.66 -4.78 -10.69
C ASN A 225 22.34 -5.60 -9.44
N THR A 226 21.72 -4.96 -8.45
CA THR A 226 21.30 -5.56 -7.19
C THR A 226 19.86 -5.21 -6.85
N ARG A 227 19.21 -6.00 -5.98
CA ARG A 227 17.87 -5.68 -5.47
C ARG A 227 17.77 -4.29 -4.84
N TYR A 228 18.87 -3.80 -4.27
CA TYR A 228 18.96 -2.49 -3.63
C TYR A 228 18.91 -1.38 -4.69
N GLU A 229 19.63 -1.53 -5.79
CA GLU A 229 19.59 -0.61 -6.93
C GLU A 229 18.24 -0.69 -7.67
N THR A 230 17.66 -1.89 -7.85
CA THR A 230 16.32 -2.01 -8.43
C THR A 230 15.29 -1.27 -7.57
N ALA A 231 15.35 -1.43 -6.24
CA ALA A 231 14.48 -0.69 -5.32
C ALA A 231 14.67 0.83 -5.43
N ALA A 232 15.91 1.32 -5.55
CA ALA A 232 16.19 2.75 -5.74
C ALA A 232 15.55 3.29 -7.03
N LYS A 233 15.66 2.56 -8.16
CA LYS A 233 15.02 2.94 -9.43
C LYS A 233 13.49 2.90 -9.37
N ILE A 234 12.91 1.97 -8.62
CA ILE A 234 11.47 1.97 -8.34
C ILE A 234 11.10 3.23 -7.57
N ASN A 235 11.88 3.59 -6.54
CA ASN A 235 11.66 4.77 -5.72
C ASN A 235 11.76 6.06 -6.55
N ASP A 236 12.68 6.17 -7.51
CA ASP A 236 12.78 7.34 -8.40
C ASP A 236 11.46 7.61 -9.14
N ILE A 237 10.80 6.54 -9.61
CA ILE A 237 9.49 6.65 -10.28
C ILE A 237 8.39 7.00 -9.28
N SER A 238 8.33 6.30 -8.14
CA SER A 238 7.32 6.58 -7.11
C SER A 238 7.41 8.01 -6.58
N MET A 239 8.63 8.53 -6.39
CA MET A 239 8.89 9.89 -5.92
C MET A 239 8.69 10.95 -7.01
N SER A 240 8.76 10.60 -8.29
CA SER A 240 8.54 11.57 -9.39
C SER A 240 7.13 12.17 -9.41
N VAL A 241 6.16 11.51 -8.76
CA VAL A 241 4.76 11.95 -8.72
C VAL A 241 4.52 13.01 -7.64
N SER A 242 5.41 13.15 -6.65
CA SER A 242 5.39 14.27 -5.70
C SER A 242 6.82 14.68 -5.32
N LYS A 243 7.21 15.90 -5.70
CA LYS A 243 8.52 16.49 -5.34
C LYS A 243 8.71 16.73 -3.84
N SER A 244 7.68 16.51 -3.05
CA SER A 244 7.62 16.82 -1.62
C SER A 244 7.64 15.57 -0.73
N VAL A 245 7.91 14.38 -1.30
CA VAL A 245 8.14 13.18 -0.50
C VAL A 245 9.38 13.38 0.37
N THR A 246 9.17 13.59 1.67
CA THR A 246 10.23 13.73 2.70
C THR A 246 10.35 12.50 3.59
N ASN A 247 9.54 11.47 3.35
CA ASN A 247 9.46 10.29 4.18
C ASN A 247 9.88 9.06 3.38
N ALA A 248 10.54 8.10 4.03
CA ALA A 248 10.87 6.83 3.43
C ALA A 248 10.68 5.68 4.41
N ILE A 249 10.41 4.50 3.86
CA ILE A 249 10.42 3.23 4.60
C ILE A 249 11.77 2.56 4.38
N ILE A 250 12.33 2.00 5.44
CA ILE A 250 13.52 1.14 5.36
C ILE A 250 13.15 -0.26 5.83
N ALA A 251 13.43 -1.26 5.00
CA ALA A 251 13.24 -2.66 5.35
C ALA A 251 14.46 -3.50 4.92
N ASN A 252 14.65 -4.66 5.53
CA ASN A 252 15.78 -5.51 5.19
C ASN A 252 15.54 -6.22 3.84
N GLY A 253 16.49 -6.09 2.91
CA GLY A 253 16.38 -6.66 1.56
C GLY A 253 16.52 -8.18 1.47
N LEU A 254 16.91 -8.87 2.54
CA LEU A 254 17.13 -10.32 2.62
C LEU A 254 16.09 -11.02 3.50
N THR A 255 15.66 -10.40 4.61
CA THR A 255 14.59 -10.89 5.48
C THR A 255 13.28 -10.18 5.17
N ILE A 256 12.55 -10.70 4.19
CA ILE A 256 11.51 -9.92 3.49
C ILE A 256 10.20 -9.70 4.26
N ALA A 257 9.98 -10.40 5.38
CA ALA A 257 8.70 -10.34 6.11
C ALA A 257 8.37 -8.92 6.61
N ASP A 258 9.39 -8.16 7.05
CA ASP A 258 9.17 -6.79 7.51
C ASP A 258 8.88 -5.83 6.33
N ALA A 259 9.46 -6.08 5.16
CA ALA A 259 9.10 -5.35 3.93
C ALA A 259 7.65 -5.63 3.51
N LEU A 260 7.19 -6.89 3.65
CA LEU A 260 5.80 -7.26 3.39
C LEU A 260 4.82 -6.57 4.36
N ALA A 261 5.19 -6.46 5.64
CA ALA A 261 4.41 -5.70 6.62
C ALA A 261 4.32 -4.21 6.26
N ALA A 262 5.39 -3.64 5.71
CA ALA A 262 5.43 -2.23 5.30
C ALA A 262 4.66 -1.93 4.00
N SER A 263 4.38 -2.96 3.19
CA SER A 263 3.79 -2.82 1.85
C SER A 263 2.48 -2.04 1.83
N ALA A 264 1.61 -2.23 2.82
CA ALA A 264 0.35 -1.49 2.89
C ALA A 264 0.62 0.02 3.04
N SER A 265 1.41 0.40 4.05
CA SER A 265 1.77 1.81 4.30
C SER A 265 2.39 2.46 3.07
N ALA A 266 3.35 1.79 2.42
CA ALA A 266 3.97 2.28 1.19
C ALA A 266 2.99 2.46 0.03
N ALA A 267 2.05 1.52 -0.14
CA ALA A 267 1.08 1.56 -1.23
C ALA A 267 -0.01 2.62 -1.00
N LEU A 268 -0.42 2.85 0.24
CA LEU A 268 -1.46 3.84 0.58
C LEU A 268 -0.95 5.28 0.46
N THR A 269 0.33 5.50 0.81
CA THR A 269 0.94 6.83 0.91
C THR A 269 1.89 7.17 -0.24
N GLY A 270 2.22 6.20 -1.09
CA GLY A 270 3.28 6.33 -2.09
C GLY A 270 4.70 6.43 -1.49
N THR A 271 4.87 6.16 -0.20
CA THR A 271 6.16 6.27 0.48
C THR A 271 7.17 5.27 -0.11
N PRO A 272 8.35 5.73 -0.57
CA PRO A 272 9.38 4.88 -1.16
C PRO A 272 9.93 3.88 -0.14
N ILE A 273 10.25 2.66 -0.61
CA ILE A 273 10.84 1.61 0.22
C ILE A 273 12.32 1.45 -0.18
N TYR A 274 13.22 1.81 0.71
CA TYR A 274 14.65 1.56 0.56
C TYR A 274 15.03 0.26 1.27
N LEU A 275 15.85 -0.55 0.60
CA LEU A 275 16.29 -1.83 1.14
C LEU A 275 17.63 -1.66 1.87
N ALA A 276 17.70 -2.19 3.10
CA ALA A 276 18.91 -2.23 3.92
C ALA A 276 19.49 -3.65 3.97
N LYS A 277 20.78 -3.72 4.34
CA LYS A 277 21.36 -4.92 4.96
C LYS A 277 21.26 -4.77 6.49
N LYS A 278 21.65 -5.81 7.23
CA LYS A 278 21.63 -5.78 8.70
C LYS A 278 22.37 -4.57 9.27
N ASP A 279 23.58 -4.31 8.78
CA ASP A 279 24.48 -3.32 9.38
C ASP A 279 24.86 -2.18 8.42
N THR A 280 24.28 -2.16 7.21
CA THR A 280 24.62 -1.17 6.18
C THR A 280 23.42 -0.79 5.31
N MET A 281 23.44 0.45 4.80
CA MET A 281 22.57 0.92 3.72
C MET A 281 23.37 0.88 2.41
N PRO A 282 23.05 -0.02 1.46
CA PRO A 282 23.77 -0.09 0.19
C PRO A 282 23.53 1.11 -0.73
N ILE A 283 22.35 1.74 -0.60
CA ILE A 283 21.97 2.95 -1.34
C ILE A 283 21.74 4.07 -0.31
N ASP A 284 22.35 5.22 -0.55
CA ASP A 284 22.12 6.42 0.26
C ASP A 284 20.74 7.00 -0.03
N LEU A 285 20.11 7.58 1.00
CA LEU A 285 18.81 8.22 0.84
C LEU A 285 18.96 9.59 0.14
N PRO A 286 17.99 10.00 -0.69
CA PRO A 286 17.94 11.34 -1.24
C PRO A 286 17.93 12.42 -0.14
N LYS A 287 18.57 13.57 -0.38
CA LYS A 287 18.74 14.65 0.63
C LYS A 287 17.42 15.26 1.13
N ASN A 288 16.34 15.13 0.35
CA ASN A 288 15.00 15.58 0.72
C ASN A 288 14.33 14.67 1.74
N ILE A 289 14.81 13.44 1.96
CA ILE A 289 14.28 12.56 3.00
C ILE A 289 14.69 13.09 4.38
N LYS A 290 13.69 13.37 5.22
CA LYS A 290 13.83 13.93 6.58
C LYS A 290 13.37 12.96 7.66
N THR A 291 12.44 12.06 7.34
CA THR A 291 11.92 11.06 8.29
C THR A 291 11.98 9.68 7.66
N VAL A 292 12.36 8.68 8.44
CA VAL A 292 12.33 7.29 8.03
C VAL A 292 11.64 6.40 9.04
N ASP A 293 10.82 5.48 8.54
CA ASP A 293 10.28 4.38 9.32
C ASP A 293 11.06 3.10 9.01
N VAL A 294 11.77 2.59 10.01
CA VAL A 294 12.57 1.37 9.93
C VAL A 294 11.70 0.20 10.37
N TYR A 295 11.34 -0.66 9.43
CA TYR A 295 10.54 -1.86 9.68
C TYR A 295 11.43 -3.05 10.02
N GLY A 296 11.18 -3.64 11.19
CA GLY A 296 11.94 -4.76 11.73
C GLY A 296 12.81 -4.39 12.94
N GLY A 297 13.07 -5.37 13.80
CA GLY A 297 13.88 -5.21 15.01
C GLY A 297 15.38 -5.04 14.74
N THR A 298 16.16 -4.79 15.80
CA THR A 298 17.62 -4.63 15.73
C THR A 298 18.35 -5.89 15.24
N ALA A 299 17.71 -7.06 15.34
CA ALA A 299 18.23 -8.31 14.80
C ALA A 299 18.34 -8.29 13.26
N VAL A 300 17.45 -7.58 12.56
CA VAL A 300 17.42 -7.51 11.09
C VAL A 300 17.92 -6.19 10.53
N ILE A 301 17.81 -5.08 11.27
CA ILE A 301 18.41 -3.78 10.93
C ILE A 301 18.95 -3.19 12.22
N SER A 302 20.27 -3.25 12.41
CA SER A 302 20.92 -2.89 13.66
C SER A 302 20.89 -1.38 13.93
N GLU A 303 21.24 -1.01 15.15
CA GLU A 303 21.32 0.40 15.55
C GLU A 303 22.41 1.18 14.81
N SER A 304 23.42 0.51 14.23
CA SER A 304 24.46 1.21 13.47
C SER A 304 23.87 1.91 12.24
N VAL A 305 22.90 1.27 11.58
CA VAL A 305 22.17 1.84 10.46
C VAL A 305 21.37 3.05 10.92
N THR A 306 20.58 2.93 12.00
CA THR A 306 19.73 4.03 12.47
C THR A 306 20.54 5.20 13.00
N LYS A 307 21.60 4.95 13.78
CA LYS A 307 22.52 5.99 14.26
C LYS A 307 23.24 6.71 13.12
N LYS A 308 23.55 6.02 12.02
CA LYS A 308 24.12 6.67 10.82
C LYS A 308 23.13 7.66 10.20
N LEU A 309 21.85 7.29 10.10
CA LEU A 309 20.79 8.16 9.56
C LEU A 309 20.50 9.34 10.48
N GLU A 310 20.42 9.12 11.80
CA GLU A 310 20.23 10.19 12.80
C GLU A 310 21.36 11.22 12.75
N LYS A 311 22.61 10.79 12.57
CA LYS A 311 23.76 11.70 12.37
C LYS A 311 23.66 12.54 11.10
N GLN A 312 22.88 12.11 10.11
CA GLN A 312 22.58 12.88 8.90
C GLN A 312 21.40 13.85 9.10
N GLY A 313 20.87 13.97 10.32
CA GLY A 313 19.73 14.82 10.65
C GLY A 313 18.37 14.21 10.26
N ILE A 314 18.31 12.89 10.02
CA ILE A 314 17.09 12.18 9.67
C ILE A 314 16.40 11.69 10.94
N LYS A 315 15.12 11.99 11.11
CA LYS A 315 14.28 11.45 12.19
C LYS A 315 14.01 9.96 11.90
N VAL A 316 14.37 9.07 12.82
CA VAL A 316 14.16 7.63 12.67
C VAL A 316 13.09 7.14 13.63
N ASN A 317 12.04 6.50 13.11
CA ASN A 317 11.09 5.74 13.92
C ASN A 317 11.27 4.25 13.61
N ARG A 318 11.21 3.39 14.62
CA ARG A 318 11.27 1.94 14.42
C ARG A 318 9.88 1.31 14.56
N VAL A 319 9.49 0.52 13.57
CA VAL A 319 8.24 -0.26 13.56
C VAL A 319 8.62 -1.73 13.67
N SER A 320 8.46 -2.32 14.85
CA SER A 320 8.86 -3.71 15.10
C SER A 320 8.05 -4.35 16.21
N GLY A 321 7.77 -5.65 16.06
CA GLY A 321 7.29 -6.52 17.15
C GLY A 321 8.30 -7.61 17.50
N ALA A 322 7.95 -8.50 18.44
CA ALA A 322 8.83 -9.62 18.83
C ALA A 322 9.04 -10.64 17.69
N ASN A 323 8.13 -10.64 16.71
CA ASN A 323 8.17 -11.46 15.51
C ASN A 323 7.47 -10.73 14.35
N ARG A 324 7.58 -11.30 13.15
CA ARG A 324 6.99 -10.75 11.91
C ARG A 324 5.49 -10.49 11.98
N TYR A 325 4.74 -11.29 12.73
CA TYR A 325 3.29 -11.15 12.85
C TYR A 325 2.95 -9.92 13.67
N GLU A 326 3.65 -9.73 14.79
CA GLU A 326 3.54 -8.53 15.59
C GLU A 326 4.07 -7.28 14.88
N THR A 327 5.16 -7.38 14.10
CA THR A 327 5.59 -6.27 13.23
C THR A 327 4.49 -5.90 12.24
N SER A 328 3.75 -6.86 11.68
CA SER A 328 2.61 -6.57 10.80
C SER A 328 1.43 -5.89 11.51
N VAL A 329 1.19 -6.22 12.78
CA VAL A 329 0.20 -5.50 13.60
C VAL A 329 0.67 -4.07 13.87
N LYS A 330 1.94 -3.87 14.25
CA LYS A 330 2.52 -2.52 14.42
C LYS A 330 2.53 -1.70 13.14
N ALA A 331 2.72 -2.35 11.99
CA ALA A 331 2.57 -1.73 10.67
C ALA A 331 1.13 -1.30 10.40
N ALA A 332 0.16 -2.17 10.70
CA ALA A 332 -1.26 -1.92 10.50
C ALA A 332 -1.78 -0.80 11.41
N GLU A 333 -1.31 -0.71 12.66
CA GLU A 333 -1.63 0.37 13.60
C GLU A 333 -1.21 1.76 13.10
N LYS A 334 -0.26 1.85 12.15
CA LYS A 334 0.09 3.13 11.50
C LYS A 334 -0.91 3.57 10.43
N ILE A 335 -1.82 2.70 10.02
CA ILE A 335 -2.85 2.99 9.02
C ILE A 335 -4.10 3.44 9.78
N THR A 336 -4.41 4.73 9.69
CA THR A 336 -5.40 5.42 10.52
C THR A 336 -6.78 5.56 9.87
N ALA A 337 -7.08 4.78 8.82
CA ALA A 337 -8.42 4.77 8.24
C ALA A 337 -9.46 4.34 9.29
N ALA A 338 -10.67 4.92 9.25
CA ALA A 338 -11.71 4.68 10.26
C ALA A 338 -12.12 3.20 10.34
N ILE A 339 -12.25 2.52 9.18
CA ILE A 339 -12.58 1.09 9.09
C ILE A 339 -11.71 0.42 8.00
N PRO A 340 -10.39 0.30 8.22
CA PRO A 340 -9.48 -0.18 7.18
C PRO A 340 -9.75 -1.65 6.93
N LYS A 341 -10.17 -2.03 5.72
CA LYS A 341 -10.24 -3.45 5.33
C LYS A 341 -8.92 -4.15 5.70
N VAL A 342 -8.97 -5.43 6.03
CA VAL A 342 -7.77 -6.19 6.39
C VAL A 342 -7.48 -7.25 5.34
N ILE A 343 -6.23 -7.33 4.92
CA ILE A 343 -5.71 -8.37 4.04
C ILE A 343 -4.86 -9.31 4.88
N LEU A 344 -5.29 -10.55 5.00
CA LEU A 344 -4.52 -11.63 5.60
C LEU A 344 -3.68 -12.30 4.53
N VAL A 345 -2.38 -12.41 4.80
CA VAL A 345 -1.46 -13.14 3.93
C VAL A 345 -0.49 -13.98 4.74
N ARG A 346 -0.06 -15.10 4.16
CA ARG A 346 0.87 -16.02 4.81
C ARG A 346 2.16 -15.28 5.19
N GLY A 347 2.52 -15.38 6.46
CA GLY A 347 3.71 -14.74 7.03
C GLY A 347 4.93 -15.65 7.16
N ASN A 348 4.84 -16.95 6.92
CA ASN A 348 6.01 -17.86 6.93
C ASN A 348 6.45 -18.22 5.51
N SER A 349 7.76 -18.48 5.36
CA SER A 349 8.30 -18.97 4.09
C SER A 349 7.78 -20.37 3.78
N THR A 350 7.47 -20.64 2.52
CA THR A 350 7.18 -21.99 2.01
C THR A 350 8.45 -22.82 1.76
N SER A 351 9.60 -22.17 1.73
CA SER A 351 10.91 -22.79 1.57
C SER A 351 11.73 -22.65 2.84
N SER A 352 12.43 -23.73 3.21
CA SER A 352 13.40 -23.75 4.31
C SER A 352 14.73 -23.07 3.96
N THR A 353 15.03 -22.88 2.68
CA THR A 353 16.34 -22.40 2.19
C THR A 353 16.29 -20.99 1.60
N LYS A 354 15.12 -20.52 1.15
CA LYS A 354 14.94 -19.16 0.66
C LYS A 354 13.66 -18.54 1.20
N ALA A 355 13.63 -17.21 1.26
CA ALA A 355 12.44 -16.45 1.58
C ALA A 355 11.43 -16.54 0.41
N ASP A 356 10.39 -17.36 0.56
CA ASP A 356 9.38 -17.60 -0.47
C ASP A 356 7.96 -17.34 0.08
N TYR A 357 7.34 -16.26 -0.39
CA TYR A 357 6.05 -15.72 0.10
C TYR A 357 5.14 -15.52 -1.10
N PRO A 358 4.51 -16.60 -1.60
CA PRO A 358 3.90 -16.64 -2.92
C PRO A 358 2.86 -15.54 -3.17
N ASP A 359 2.03 -15.29 -2.16
CA ASP A 359 0.84 -14.44 -2.29
C ASP A 359 1.04 -13.01 -1.74
N ALA A 360 2.16 -12.75 -1.03
CA ALA A 360 2.34 -11.50 -0.27
C ALA A 360 2.76 -10.30 -1.12
N VAL A 361 3.44 -10.53 -2.24
CA VAL A 361 3.95 -9.47 -3.11
C VAL A 361 2.82 -8.66 -3.74
N VAL A 362 1.69 -9.33 -4.03
CA VAL A 362 0.54 -8.72 -4.73
C VAL A 362 -0.46 -8.08 -3.77
N ALA A 363 -0.27 -8.24 -2.45
CA ALA A 363 -1.16 -7.70 -1.44
C ALA A 363 -1.23 -6.16 -1.47
N SER A 364 -0.15 -5.49 -1.86
CA SER A 364 -0.10 -4.03 -1.97
C SER A 364 -1.03 -3.46 -3.05
N SER A 365 -1.30 -4.23 -4.10
CA SER A 365 -2.25 -3.84 -5.16
C SER A 365 -3.68 -3.79 -4.64
N LEU A 366 -4.05 -4.73 -3.76
CA LEU A 366 -5.34 -4.69 -3.08
C LEU A 366 -5.35 -3.60 -2.00
N ALA A 367 -4.25 -3.47 -1.23
CA ALA A 367 -4.14 -2.48 -0.17
C ALA A 367 -4.32 -1.04 -0.68
N SER A 368 -3.60 -0.65 -1.73
CA SER A 368 -3.71 0.67 -2.34
C SER A 368 -5.13 0.98 -2.82
N ARG A 369 -5.81 0.02 -3.44
CA ARG A 369 -7.18 0.19 -3.95
C ARG A 369 -8.24 0.25 -2.87
N PHE A 370 -8.05 -0.48 -1.77
CA PHE A 370 -9.09 -0.69 -0.77
C PHE A 370 -8.86 0.05 0.55
N GLY A 371 -7.73 0.75 0.70
CA GLY A 371 -7.41 1.41 1.98
C GLY A 371 -7.03 0.38 3.04
N ALA A 372 -6.52 -0.78 2.62
CA ALA A 372 -6.48 -1.96 3.45
C ALA A 372 -5.16 -2.11 4.22
N GLN A 373 -5.25 -2.56 5.47
CA GLN A 373 -4.12 -3.07 6.24
C GLN A 373 -3.66 -4.43 5.70
N ILE A 374 -2.38 -4.75 5.86
CA ILE A 374 -1.85 -6.10 5.59
C ILE A 374 -1.37 -6.70 6.91
N LEU A 375 -1.94 -7.84 7.28
CA LEU A 375 -1.52 -8.64 8.43
C LEU A 375 -0.93 -9.96 7.96
N LEU A 376 0.18 -10.34 8.59
CA LEU A 376 0.81 -11.62 8.38
C LEU A 376 0.18 -12.68 9.29
N VAL A 377 -0.05 -13.88 8.76
CA VAL A 377 -0.65 -15.01 9.49
C VAL A 377 0.20 -16.26 9.35
N HIS A 378 0.37 -17.02 10.42
CA HIS A 378 0.96 -18.37 10.36
C HIS A 378 -0.15 -19.40 10.07
N PRO A 379 0.02 -20.34 9.14
CA PRO A 379 -1.03 -21.28 8.73
C PRO A 379 -1.53 -22.19 9.85
N THR A 380 -0.67 -22.49 10.84
CA THR A 380 -0.98 -23.47 11.91
C THR A 380 -0.79 -22.94 13.33
N LYS A 381 -0.42 -21.67 13.51
CA LYS A 381 -0.07 -21.14 14.83
C LYS A 381 -0.71 -19.78 15.05
N VAL A 382 -1.68 -19.71 15.95
CA VAL A 382 -2.37 -18.46 16.26
C VAL A 382 -1.37 -17.47 16.87
N ASN A 383 -1.37 -16.24 16.34
CA ASN A 383 -0.68 -15.13 16.97
C ASN A 383 -1.72 -14.26 17.71
N GLU A 384 -1.57 -14.14 19.03
CA GLU A 384 -2.55 -13.44 19.87
C GLU A 384 -2.69 -11.95 19.55
N GLN A 385 -1.64 -11.28 19.07
CA GLN A 385 -1.74 -9.87 18.68
C GLN A 385 -2.52 -9.70 17.38
N VAL A 386 -2.30 -10.58 16.40
CA VAL A 386 -3.11 -10.60 15.16
C VAL A 386 -4.57 -10.90 15.48
N LYS A 387 -4.84 -11.90 16.33
CA LYS A 387 -6.21 -12.24 16.75
C LYS A 387 -6.89 -11.07 17.46
N LYS A 388 -6.23 -10.42 18.42
CA LYS A 388 -6.78 -9.24 19.12
C LYS A 388 -7.03 -8.06 18.18
N HIS A 389 -6.16 -7.85 17.20
CA HIS A 389 -6.35 -6.82 16.18
C HIS A 389 -7.61 -7.10 15.35
N LEU A 390 -7.77 -8.34 14.88
CA LEU A 390 -8.93 -8.76 14.10
C LEU A 390 -10.24 -8.74 14.89
N GLN A 391 -10.24 -9.11 16.17
CA GLN A 391 -11.44 -9.07 17.01
C GLN A 391 -11.99 -7.65 17.25
N LYS A 392 -11.12 -6.64 17.16
CA LYS A 392 -11.53 -5.22 17.23
C LYS A 392 -11.91 -4.66 15.87
N HIS A 393 -11.62 -5.38 14.80
CA HIS A 393 -11.82 -4.92 13.44
C HIS A 393 -13.27 -5.14 13.00
N GLN A 394 -13.86 -4.12 12.37
CA GLN A 394 -15.26 -4.12 11.93
C GLN A 394 -15.41 -4.12 10.40
N GLY A 395 -14.31 -4.02 9.66
CA GLY A 395 -14.29 -3.94 8.21
C GLY A 395 -14.17 -5.30 7.54
N ARG A 396 -14.12 -5.27 6.20
CA ARG A 396 -13.99 -6.49 5.42
C ARG A 396 -12.61 -7.12 5.57
N VAL A 397 -12.58 -8.42 5.82
CA VAL A 397 -11.37 -9.23 5.77
C VAL A 397 -11.25 -9.92 4.41
N TYR A 398 -10.08 -9.83 3.80
CA TYR A 398 -9.66 -10.57 2.61
C TYR A 398 -8.54 -11.54 2.99
N VAL A 399 -8.49 -12.69 2.33
CA VAL A 399 -7.45 -13.71 2.55
C VAL A 399 -6.78 -14.00 1.22
N LEU A 400 -5.46 -13.85 1.15
CA LEU A 400 -4.69 -14.16 -0.05
C LEU A 400 -4.06 -15.54 0.04
N GLY A 401 -4.27 -16.34 -1.01
CA GLY A 401 -3.78 -17.71 -1.12
C GLY A 401 -4.83 -18.75 -0.71
N GLY A 402 -4.63 -19.98 -1.18
CA GLY A 402 -5.56 -21.10 -0.95
C GLY A 402 -5.49 -21.70 0.46
N GLN A 403 -6.19 -22.82 0.68
CA GLN A 403 -6.23 -23.53 1.97
C GLN A 403 -4.85 -23.90 2.50
N ASN A 404 -3.92 -24.25 1.62
CA ASN A 404 -2.55 -24.51 2.02
C ASN A 404 -1.93 -23.24 2.63
N ALA A 405 -2.17 -22.06 2.05
CA ALA A 405 -1.57 -20.80 2.48
C ALA A 405 -2.05 -20.37 3.87
N ILE A 406 -3.37 -20.25 4.03
CA ILE A 406 -4.09 -19.95 5.27
C ILE A 406 -5.34 -20.83 5.28
N PRO A 407 -5.38 -21.91 6.07
CA PRO A 407 -6.55 -22.79 6.17
C PRO A 407 -7.77 -22.08 6.77
N ASP A 408 -8.98 -22.53 6.44
CA ASP A 408 -10.21 -21.99 7.05
C ASP A 408 -10.25 -22.19 8.56
N ASP A 409 -9.71 -23.31 9.07
CA ASP A 409 -9.55 -23.53 10.52
C ASP A 409 -8.73 -22.42 11.17
N MET A 410 -7.71 -21.89 10.50
CA MET A 410 -6.94 -20.76 11.00
C MET A 410 -7.79 -19.48 11.02
N LEU A 411 -8.62 -19.25 10.00
CA LEU A 411 -9.55 -18.11 9.97
C LEU A 411 -10.58 -18.19 11.12
N ASN A 412 -11.11 -19.38 11.38
CA ASN A 412 -12.00 -19.66 12.52
C ASN A 412 -11.30 -19.36 13.85
N LEU A 413 -10.07 -19.84 14.04
CA LEU A 413 -9.28 -19.58 15.25
C LEU A 413 -8.97 -18.09 15.47
N LEU A 414 -8.85 -17.32 14.39
CA LEU A 414 -8.67 -15.87 14.40
C LEU A 414 -9.98 -15.09 14.58
N GLY A 415 -11.14 -15.75 14.54
CA GLY A 415 -12.45 -15.13 14.72
C GLY A 415 -12.98 -14.41 13.47
N VAL A 416 -12.45 -14.71 12.29
CA VAL A 416 -12.83 -14.09 11.00
C VAL A 416 -13.32 -15.12 9.97
N GLY A 417 -13.46 -16.38 10.39
CA GLY A 417 -14.07 -17.41 9.57
C GLY A 417 -15.56 -17.15 9.34
N GLY A 418 -16.05 -17.58 8.19
CA GLY A 418 -17.47 -17.65 7.89
C GLY A 418 -17.84 -19.12 7.71
N ASN A 419 -18.87 -19.59 8.39
CA ASN A 419 -19.56 -20.78 7.93
C ASN A 419 -20.27 -20.38 6.64
N GLU A 420 -19.89 -21.00 5.51
CA GLU A 420 -20.76 -21.00 4.32
C GLU A 420 -22.11 -21.66 4.64
#